data_AF-A0A2U1EYJ7-F1
#
_entry.id   AF-A0A2U1EYJ7-F1
#
_cell.length_a   1.000
_cell.length_b   1.000
_cell.length_c   1.000
_cell.angle_alpha   90.00
_cell.angle_beta   90.00
_cell.angle_gamma   90.00
#
_symmetry.space_group_name_H-M   'P 1'
#
loop_
_entity.id
_entity.type
_entity.pdbx_description
1 polymer ?
#
loop_
_entity_poly.entity_id
_entity_poly.type
_entity_poly.pdbx_seq_one_letter_code
_entity_poly.pdbx_strand_id
1 'polypeptide(L)'
;MNAKRTVSPLRLLSATLAAAVALLTVLALVVALVRPGPPGLWAYVDVLEAYNLPTWFGAALLLVTAGALVVAGAAARAAGVRGAWWWYAAAVGPAVASLCVGTGLHTRVDGLARQAVGENALTTDWLPAAVVIGLVLAVPFGVLARYVPHGRRMIAAVAVFAGGALGSELLVRALGDGGRALAVVAEGVQLAGAAGLLLVAVTAVRLAGDGPGVRLVSTTPAGADPLEPGEPRRWPLWAVAIAVTAGLSALSLVANLAFPDPGPKLAPWIGYLDVDNEGNLPTWWSVGLLVSAAVAHLVTGLTARREGAPASTGWFVGAFILLGMSLDDMTTIHERVGDMVRPEGAGAAGAEGGNFSFYWVVPGAGVALLIAIALGALALKLRGRPRWLLVGGLGVLFFFALGVEGIQGALIAAGGGGQTLQVLGYHVEELGENAGALLLTAAATAALAVRRRAGALDVRYAGHGIPAEDPSPVEPAPDTPTEVFAAVPVSATAPIRQR
;
A
#
# COMPACT_ATOMS: atom_id res chain seq x y z
N MET A 1 -18.25 30.38 26.29
CA MET A 1 -18.34 29.34 25.24
C MET A 1 -16.94 28.79 25.01
N ASN A 2 -16.64 27.57 25.48
CA ASN A 2 -15.34 26.93 25.25
C ASN A 2 -15.21 26.55 23.77
N ALA A 3 -14.41 27.31 23.01
CA ALA A 3 -13.99 26.90 21.69
C ALA A 3 -13.30 25.53 21.82
N LYS A 4 -13.99 24.46 21.38
CA LYS A 4 -13.39 23.12 21.31
C LYS A 4 -12.12 23.25 20.47
N ARG A 5 -10.95 23.14 21.10
CA ARG A 5 -9.66 23.09 20.39
C ARG A 5 -9.70 21.88 19.46
N THR A 6 -9.95 22.12 18.18
CA THR A 6 -9.89 21.08 17.16
C THR A 6 -8.42 20.70 16.96
N VAL A 7 -8.08 19.46 17.32
CA VAL A 7 -6.74 18.92 17.06
C VAL A 7 -6.57 18.82 15.55
N SER A 8 -5.48 19.37 15.00
CA SER A 8 -5.25 19.27 13.55
C SER A 8 -5.00 17.81 13.15
N PRO A 9 -5.52 17.35 11.98
CA PRO A 9 -5.35 15.96 11.54
C PRO A 9 -3.89 15.52 11.47
N LEU A 10 -2.98 16.43 11.11
CA LEU A 10 -1.55 16.15 11.07
C LEU A 10 -0.95 15.91 12.46
N ARG A 11 -1.40 16.66 13.49
CA ARG A 11 -0.96 16.44 14.87
C ARG A 11 -1.45 15.09 15.39
N LEU A 12 -2.69 14.72 15.05
CA LEU A 12 -3.24 13.41 15.38
C LEU A 12 -2.44 12.29 14.70
N LEU A 13 -2.22 12.37 13.39
CA LEU A 13 -1.40 11.40 12.66
C LEU A 13 0.01 11.26 13.25
N SER A 14 0.68 12.39 13.51
CA SER A 14 2.01 12.41 14.13
C SER A 14 2.02 11.74 15.50
N ALA A 15 1.04 12.06 16.35
CA ALA A 15 0.92 11.44 17.68
C ALA A 15 0.62 9.94 17.60
N THR A 16 -0.26 9.52 16.68
CA THR A 16 -0.57 8.09 16.46
C THR A 16 0.65 7.32 15.98
N LEU A 17 1.40 7.85 15.01
CA LEU A 17 2.63 7.20 14.52
C LEU A 17 3.69 7.13 15.63
N ALA A 18 3.90 8.22 16.38
CA ALA A 18 4.85 8.23 17.48
C ALA A 18 4.47 7.22 18.58
N ALA A 19 3.18 7.14 18.93
CA ALA A 19 2.69 6.18 19.91
C ALA A 19 2.85 4.73 19.42
N ALA A 20 2.56 4.46 18.14
CA ALA A 20 2.73 3.13 17.55
C ALA A 20 4.21 2.70 17.54
N VAL A 21 5.12 3.58 17.09
CA VAL A 21 6.57 3.32 17.10
C VAL A 21 7.04 3.06 18.53
N ALA A 22 6.69 3.94 19.48
CA ALA A 22 7.11 3.78 20.88
C ALA A 22 6.58 2.47 21.49
N LEU A 23 5.31 2.13 21.25
CA LEU A 23 4.70 0.90 21.76
C LEU A 23 5.42 -0.34 21.19
N LEU A 24 5.63 -0.40 19.88
CA LEU A 24 6.29 -1.53 19.24
C LEU A 24 7.75 -1.68 19.72
N THR A 25 8.48 -0.57 19.83
CA THR A 25 9.86 -0.60 20.36
C THR A 25 9.89 -1.07 21.81
N VAL A 26 8.95 -0.61 22.66
CA VAL A 26 8.90 -1.04 24.06
C VAL A 26 8.55 -2.53 24.16
N LEU A 27 7.56 -3.01 23.40
CA LEU A 27 7.19 -4.44 23.40
C LEU A 27 8.35 -5.33 22.93
N ALA A 28 9.01 -4.94 21.84
CA ALA A 28 10.18 -5.65 21.34
C ALA A 28 11.35 -5.62 22.34
N LEU A 29 11.54 -4.49 23.04
CA LEU A 29 12.61 -4.37 24.04
C LEU A 29 12.33 -5.28 25.24
N VAL A 30 11.07 -5.37 25.69
CA VAL A 30 10.67 -6.30 26.74
C VAL A 30 11.01 -7.73 26.32
N VAL A 31 10.71 -8.13 25.09
CA VAL A 31 11.03 -9.48 24.58
C VAL A 31 12.54 -9.71 24.56
N ALA A 32 13.31 -8.76 24.04
CA ALA A 32 14.77 -8.86 23.97
C ALA A 32 15.44 -8.97 25.36
N LEU A 33 14.85 -8.36 26.39
CA LEU A 33 15.34 -8.40 27.77
C LEU A 33 14.88 -9.64 28.54
N VAL A 34 13.61 -10.04 28.38
CA VAL A 34 13.01 -11.16 29.13
C VAL A 34 13.40 -12.52 28.55
N ARG A 35 13.63 -12.60 27.23
CA ARG A 35 13.93 -13.83 26.50
C ARG A 35 12.92 -14.96 26.83
N PRO A 36 11.63 -14.74 26.60
CA PRO A 36 10.63 -15.79 26.82
C PRO A 36 10.96 -17.02 25.95
N GLY A 37 10.79 -18.23 26.50
CA GLY A 37 11.01 -19.46 25.75
C GLY A 37 10.00 -19.66 24.61
N PRO A 38 10.31 -20.49 23.60
CA PRO A 38 9.39 -20.80 22.49
C PRO A 38 8.25 -21.76 22.91
N PRO A 39 7.06 -21.76 22.25
CA PRO A 39 6.42 -20.73 21.42
C PRO A 39 5.21 -20.06 22.13
N GLY A 40 4.90 -18.80 21.76
CA GLY A 40 3.76 -18.07 22.30
C GLY A 40 3.60 -16.67 21.71
N LEU A 41 2.66 -15.87 22.23
CA LEU A 41 2.33 -14.53 21.72
C LEU A 41 3.54 -13.56 21.61
N TRP A 42 4.62 -13.83 22.33
CA TRP A 42 5.86 -13.05 22.29
C TRP A 42 6.54 -13.04 20.92
N ALA A 43 6.35 -14.10 20.11
CA ALA A 43 6.88 -14.14 18.74
C ALA A 43 6.28 -13.05 17.83
N TYR A 44 5.07 -12.54 18.14
CA TYR A 44 4.46 -11.44 17.37
C TYR A 44 5.15 -10.08 17.57
N VAL A 45 5.94 -9.93 18.62
CA VAL A 45 6.56 -8.65 18.99
C VAL A 45 8.09 -8.74 19.07
N ASP A 46 8.68 -9.91 18.82
CA ASP A 46 10.14 -10.03 18.69
C ASP A 46 10.59 -9.42 17.36
N VAL A 47 11.29 -8.29 17.43
CA VAL A 47 11.83 -7.58 16.26
C VAL A 47 12.87 -8.38 15.48
N LEU A 48 13.53 -9.36 16.12
CA LEU A 48 14.64 -10.11 15.53
C LEU A 48 14.19 -11.39 14.81
N GLU A 49 12.93 -11.77 14.96
CA GLU A 49 12.31 -12.79 14.13
C GLU A 49 11.78 -12.16 12.82
N ALA A 50 11.44 -12.98 11.83
CA ALA A 50 10.68 -12.54 10.67
C ALA A 50 9.16 -12.67 10.93
N TYR A 51 8.33 -12.02 10.12
CA TYR A 51 6.86 -12.26 10.10
C TYR A 51 6.17 -11.94 11.43
N ASN A 52 6.45 -10.75 11.94
CA ASN A 52 5.92 -10.21 13.19
C ASN A 52 5.36 -8.79 13.00
N LEU A 53 4.74 -8.27 14.06
CA LEU A 53 4.06 -6.98 14.05
C LEU A 53 4.99 -5.78 13.76
N PRO A 54 6.20 -5.68 14.35
CA PRO A 54 7.17 -4.66 13.97
C PRO A 54 7.55 -4.68 12.49
N THR A 55 7.85 -5.86 11.93
CA THR A 55 8.22 -6.04 10.52
C THR A 55 7.08 -5.65 9.59
N TRP A 56 5.85 -6.11 9.86
CA TRP A 56 4.67 -5.69 9.12
C TRP A 56 4.46 -4.17 9.19
N PHE A 57 4.52 -3.59 10.39
CA PHE A 57 4.30 -2.15 10.58
C PHE A 57 5.33 -1.33 9.80
N GLY A 58 6.60 -1.72 9.84
CA GLY A 58 7.68 -1.09 9.08
C GLY A 58 7.44 -1.20 7.57
N ALA A 59 7.15 -2.40 7.06
CA ALA A 59 6.89 -2.63 5.64
C ALA A 59 5.67 -1.84 5.13
N ALA A 60 4.56 -1.85 5.88
CA ALA A 60 3.35 -1.11 5.56
C ALA A 60 3.58 0.41 5.60
N LEU A 61 4.26 0.92 6.63
CA LEU A 61 4.58 2.34 6.77
C LEU A 61 5.42 2.85 5.58
N LEU A 62 6.38 2.05 5.13
CA LEU A 62 7.21 2.36 3.97
C LEU A 62 6.42 2.35 2.65
N LEU A 63 5.47 1.43 2.47
CA LEU A 63 4.55 1.43 1.32
C LEU A 63 3.64 2.65 1.32
N VAL A 64 3.05 2.99 2.47
CA VAL A 64 2.23 4.21 2.61
C VAL A 64 3.07 5.46 2.32
N THR A 65 4.33 5.47 2.73
CA THR A 65 5.28 6.55 2.42
C THR A 65 5.56 6.65 0.91
N ALA A 66 5.84 5.53 0.24
CA ALA A 66 6.00 5.49 -1.21
C ALA A 66 4.75 6.00 -1.93
N GLY A 67 3.56 5.54 -1.51
CA GLY A 67 2.28 6.00 -2.04
C GLY A 67 2.07 7.52 -1.84
N ALA A 68 2.39 8.04 -0.66
CA ALA A 68 2.30 9.48 -0.38
C ALA A 68 3.25 10.30 -1.28
N LEU A 69 4.46 9.81 -1.54
CA LEU A 69 5.40 10.43 -2.48
C LEU A 69 4.89 10.38 -3.93
N VAL A 70 4.27 9.27 -4.36
CA VAL A 70 3.64 9.16 -5.69
C VAL A 70 2.48 10.16 -5.83
N VAL A 71 1.64 10.29 -4.80
CA VAL A 71 0.53 11.27 -4.78
C VAL A 71 1.09 12.70 -4.81
N ALA A 72 2.14 12.99 -4.06
CA ALA A 72 2.84 14.27 -4.10
C ALA A 72 3.41 14.58 -5.49
N GLY A 73 4.02 13.59 -6.15
CA GLY A 73 4.52 13.71 -7.52
C GLY A 73 3.41 13.95 -8.53
N ALA A 74 2.29 13.25 -8.40
CA ALA A 74 1.11 13.43 -9.26
C ALA A 74 0.51 14.83 -9.10
N ALA A 75 0.39 15.32 -7.87
CA ALA A 75 -0.03 16.67 -7.61
C ALA A 75 1.01 17.69 -8.16
N ALA A 76 2.31 17.44 -7.99
CA ALA A 76 3.38 18.36 -8.42
C ALA A 76 3.41 18.49 -9.95
N ARG A 77 3.24 17.36 -10.64
CA ARG A 77 3.04 17.31 -12.08
C ARG A 77 1.72 18.00 -12.47
N ALA A 78 0.68 17.87 -11.66
CA ALA A 78 -0.59 18.55 -11.88
C ALA A 78 -0.47 20.07 -11.83
N ALA A 79 0.38 20.57 -10.95
CA ALA A 79 0.69 21.97 -10.75
C ALA A 79 1.77 22.53 -11.69
N GLY A 80 2.33 21.73 -12.60
CA GLY A 80 3.41 22.17 -13.50
C GLY A 80 4.74 22.45 -12.79
N VAL A 81 4.96 21.87 -11.60
CA VAL A 81 6.20 22.07 -10.84
C VAL A 81 7.36 21.38 -11.56
N ARG A 82 8.40 22.15 -11.91
CA ARG A 82 9.65 21.61 -12.45
C ARG A 82 10.26 20.60 -11.47
N GLY A 83 10.70 19.45 -11.99
CA GLY A 83 11.25 18.38 -11.16
C GLY A 83 10.22 17.51 -10.47
N ALA A 84 8.93 17.57 -10.84
CA ALA A 84 7.89 16.69 -10.30
C ALA A 84 8.24 15.19 -10.37
N TRP A 85 9.08 14.79 -11.33
CA TRP A 85 9.51 13.41 -11.47
C TRP A 85 10.37 12.90 -10.31
N TRP A 86 11.09 13.79 -9.60
CA TRP A 86 11.92 13.44 -8.45
C TRP A 86 11.11 12.89 -7.28
N TRP A 87 9.82 13.21 -7.18
CA TRP A 87 8.91 12.58 -6.23
C TRP A 87 8.69 11.09 -6.52
N TYR A 88 8.50 10.73 -7.80
CA TYR A 88 8.37 9.34 -8.21
C TYR A 88 9.69 8.58 -8.02
N ALA A 89 10.82 9.22 -8.36
CA ALA A 89 12.14 8.63 -8.12
C ALA A 89 12.40 8.40 -6.62
N ALA A 90 12.02 9.36 -5.76
CA ALA A 90 12.13 9.20 -4.30
C ALA A 90 11.21 8.09 -3.75
N ALA A 91 10.06 7.85 -4.37
CA ALA A 91 9.15 6.78 -3.95
C ALA A 91 9.75 5.37 -4.10
N VAL A 92 10.74 5.19 -4.99
CA VAL A 92 11.44 3.91 -5.17
C VAL A 92 12.16 3.47 -3.90
N GLY A 93 12.77 4.41 -3.16
CA GLY A 93 13.53 4.10 -1.95
C GLY A 93 12.70 3.37 -0.89
N PRO A 94 11.61 3.97 -0.39
CA PRO A 94 10.72 3.32 0.58
C PRO A 94 10.04 2.06 0.03
N ALA A 95 9.73 1.99 -1.27
CA ALA A 95 9.16 0.77 -1.86
C ALA A 95 10.15 -0.40 -1.82
N VAL A 96 11.41 -0.18 -2.19
CA VAL A 96 12.48 -1.18 -2.11
C VAL A 96 12.78 -1.55 -0.65
N ALA A 97 12.80 -0.57 0.24
CA ALA A 97 13.00 -0.81 1.67
C ALA A 97 11.85 -1.64 2.27
N SER A 98 10.60 -1.39 1.86
CA SER A 98 9.45 -2.21 2.27
C SER A 98 9.59 -3.66 1.81
N LEU A 99 9.94 -3.88 0.54
CA LEU A 99 10.19 -5.23 0.02
C LEU A 99 11.29 -5.93 0.82
N CYS A 100 12.40 -5.23 1.09
CA CYS A 100 13.52 -5.78 1.85
C CYS A 100 13.13 -6.17 3.27
N VAL A 101 12.42 -5.29 4.00
CA VAL A 101 11.97 -5.52 5.38
C VAL A 101 10.92 -6.64 5.42
N GLY A 102 9.91 -6.59 4.55
CA GLY A 102 8.80 -7.55 4.56
C GLY A 102 9.19 -8.96 4.13
N THR A 103 10.24 -9.12 3.34
CA THR A 103 10.64 -10.44 2.82
C THR A 103 12.00 -10.92 3.33
N GLY A 104 12.68 -10.14 4.17
CA GLY A 104 14.07 -10.46 4.56
C GLY A 104 15.00 -10.61 3.35
N LEU A 105 14.76 -9.88 2.25
CA LEU A 105 15.48 -10.09 0.98
C LEU A 105 17.00 -10.10 1.15
N HIS A 106 17.53 -9.29 2.06
CA HIS A 106 18.95 -9.19 2.32
C HIS A 106 19.57 -10.48 2.89
N THR A 107 18.86 -11.21 3.76
CA THR A 107 19.35 -12.50 4.29
C THR A 107 19.31 -13.59 3.22
N ARG A 108 18.30 -13.53 2.33
CA ARG A 108 18.17 -14.43 1.18
C ARG A 108 19.30 -14.16 0.18
N VAL A 109 19.58 -12.90 -0.16
CA VAL A 109 20.65 -12.51 -1.11
C VAL A 109 22.04 -12.97 -0.66
N ASP A 110 22.35 -12.94 0.64
CA ASP A 110 23.62 -13.48 1.15
C ASP A 110 23.78 -14.98 0.88
N GLY A 111 22.73 -15.76 1.15
CA GLY A 111 22.71 -17.19 0.82
C GLY A 111 23.04 -17.46 -0.65
N LEU A 112 22.53 -16.61 -1.52
CA LEU A 112 22.64 -16.74 -2.98
C LEU A 112 24.02 -16.32 -3.50
N ALA A 113 24.55 -15.21 -2.98
CA ALA A 113 25.88 -14.74 -3.31
C ALA A 113 26.93 -15.79 -2.93
N ARG A 114 26.76 -16.47 -1.78
CA ARG A 114 27.62 -17.61 -1.36
C ARG A 114 27.53 -18.79 -2.31
N GLN A 115 26.32 -19.15 -2.74
CA GLN A 115 26.12 -20.28 -3.65
C GLN A 115 26.67 -20.03 -5.06
N ALA A 116 26.65 -18.78 -5.54
CA ALA A 116 27.06 -18.43 -6.89
C ALA A 116 28.57 -18.18 -7.04
N VAL A 117 29.17 -17.49 -6.06
CA VAL A 117 30.56 -16.99 -6.16
C VAL A 117 31.48 -17.54 -5.05
N GLY A 118 30.98 -18.50 -4.27
CA GLY A 118 31.67 -19.04 -3.10
C GLY A 118 31.60 -18.11 -1.89
N GLU A 119 32.09 -18.58 -0.74
CA GLU A 119 32.19 -17.76 0.46
C GLU A 119 33.37 -16.78 0.36
N ASN A 120 33.08 -15.48 0.42
CA ASN A 120 34.05 -14.41 0.53
C ASN A 120 33.43 -13.24 1.31
N ALA A 121 34.22 -12.23 1.65
CA ALA A 121 33.78 -11.11 2.49
C ALA A 121 32.57 -10.32 1.92
N LEU A 122 32.33 -10.35 0.60
CA LEU A 122 31.17 -9.70 -0.04
C LEU A 122 29.94 -10.60 -0.14
N THR A 123 30.11 -11.92 -0.02
CA THR A 123 29.02 -12.89 -0.07
C THR A 123 28.59 -13.35 1.33
N THR A 124 29.45 -13.18 2.33
CA THR A 124 29.11 -13.39 3.74
C THR A 124 28.52 -12.17 4.41
N ASP A 125 28.56 -11.01 3.75
CA ASP A 125 28.12 -9.74 4.31
C ASP A 125 27.42 -8.86 3.25
N TRP A 126 26.09 -8.74 3.35
CA TRP A 126 25.30 -7.82 2.51
C TRP A 126 25.48 -6.34 2.85
N LEU A 127 26.09 -5.98 3.99
CA LEU A 127 26.15 -4.60 4.50
C LEU A 127 26.84 -3.62 3.54
N PRO A 128 27.96 -3.96 2.86
CA PRO A 128 28.53 -3.08 1.83
C PRO A 128 27.54 -2.79 0.70
N ALA A 129 26.79 -3.80 0.25
CA ALA A 129 25.76 -3.62 -0.76
C ALA A 129 24.61 -2.74 -0.22
N ALA A 130 24.21 -2.94 1.04
CA ALA A 130 23.20 -2.12 1.72
C ALA A 130 23.57 -0.64 1.71
N VAL A 131 24.83 -0.32 2.04
CA VAL A 131 25.34 1.05 2.06
C VAL A 131 25.32 1.66 0.66
N VAL A 132 25.80 0.93 -0.36
CA VAL A 132 25.80 1.42 -1.74
C VAL A 132 24.37 1.65 -2.25
N ILE A 133 23.47 0.68 -2.06
CA ILE A 133 22.07 0.78 -2.45
C ILE A 133 21.40 1.94 -1.71
N GLY A 134 21.62 2.07 -0.41
CA GLY A 134 21.10 3.17 0.41
C GLY A 134 21.56 4.54 -0.08
N LEU A 135 22.83 4.70 -0.43
CA LEU A 135 23.38 5.94 -0.98
C LEU A 135 22.75 6.29 -2.34
N VAL A 136 22.58 5.29 -3.23
CA VAL A 136 21.91 5.48 -4.53
C VAL A 136 20.45 5.90 -4.33
N LEU A 137 19.72 5.21 -3.45
CA LEU A 137 18.32 5.50 -3.16
C LEU A 137 18.12 6.83 -2.41
N ALA A 138 19.17 7.36 -1.76
CA ALA A 138 19.13 8.67 -1.11
C ALA A 138 19.28 9.85 -2.10
N VAL A 139 19.85 9.64 -3.29
CA VAL A 139 20.08 10.72 -4.29
C VAL A 139 18.78 11.45 -4.65
N PRO A 140 17.66 10.78 -4.99
CA PRO A 140 16.41 11.46 -5.28
C PRO A 140 15.91 12.34 -4.13
N PHE A 141 16.09 11.92 -2.88
CA PHE A 141 15.73 12.73 -1.71
C PHE A 141 16.63 13.97 -1.58
N GLY A 142 17.94 13.82 -1.80
CA GLY A 142 18.90 14.92 -1.84
C GLY A 142 18.54 16.01 -2.84
N VAL A 143 18.12 15.60 -4.03
CA VAL A 143 17.68 16.52 -5.09
C VAL A 143 16.32 17.12 -4.73
N LEU A 144 15.35 16.29 -4.36
CA LEU A 144 14.00 16.72 -4.01
C LEU A 144 13.99 17.71 -2.84
N ALA A 145 14.86 17.53 -1.84
CA ALA A 145 14.96 18.39 -0.66
C ALA A 145 15.24 19.87 -1.00
N ARG A 146 15.82 20.14 -2.17
CA ARG A 146 16.07 21.51 -2.64
C ARG A 146 14.80 22.24 -3.09
N TYR A 147 13.74 21.48 -3.40
CA TYR A 147 12.50 22.00 -3.99
C TYR A 147 11.31 21.99 -3.03
N VAL A 148 11.44 21.40 -1.84
CA VAL A 148 10.37 21.32 -0.84
C VAL A 148 10.63 22.20 0.38
N PRO A 149 9.58 22.88 0.93
CA PRO A 149 9.71 23.74 2.10
C PRO A 149 10.34 23.08 3.35
N HIS A 150 10.18 21.76 3.47
CA HIS A 150 10.69 20.97 4.60
C HIS A 150 11.85 20.04 4.20
N GLY A 151 12.60 20.38 3.15
CA GLY A 151 13.68 19.54 2.63
C GLY A 151 14.70 19.08 3.68
N ARG A 152 15.09 19.95 4.62
CA ARG A 152 15.99 19.57 5.73
C ARG A 152 15.40 18.46 6.62
N ARG A 153 14.09 18.50 6.87
CA ARG A 153 13.40 17.45 7.64
C ARG A 153 13.31 16.16 6.86
N MET A 154 13.18 16.24 5.53
CA MET A 154 13.22 15.06 4.66
C MET A 154 14.58 14.37 4.74
N ILE A 155 15.68 15.11 4.60
CA ILE A 155 17.03 14.56 4.70
C ILE A 155 17.29 14.00 6.10
N ALA A 156 16.85 14.69 7.15
CA ALA A 156 16.96 14.17 8.51
C ALA A 156 16.18 12.85 8.68
N ALA A 157 14.95 12.75 8.15
CA ALA A 157 14.16 11.52 8.22
C ALA A 157 14.83 10.35 7.48
N VAL A 158 15.38 10.60 6.28
CA VAL A 158 16.14 9.60 5.51
C VAL A 158 17.41 9.16 6.27
N ALA A 159 18.13 10.10 6.87
CA ALA A 159 19.33 9.80 7.64
C ALA A 159 19.02 9.00 8.92
N VAL A 160 17.93 9.34 9.62
CA VAL A 160 17.46 8.61 10.80
C VAL A 160 17.02 7.19 10.42
N PHE A 161 16.29 7.04 9.31
CA PHE A 161 15.90 5.72 8.79
C PHE A 161 17.12 4.86 8.47
N ALA A 162 18.04 5.38 7.64
CA ALA A 162 19.23 4.64 7.22
C ALA A 162 20.18 4.35 8.40
N GLY A 163 20.35 5.32 9.32
CA GLY A 163 21.17 5.15 10.52
C GLY A 163 20.61 4.10 11.48
N GLY A 164 19.29 4.04 11.63
CA GLY A 164 18.63 2.98 12.39
C GLY A 164 18.85 1.60 11.77
N ALA A 165 18.60 1.46 10.47
CA ALA A 165 18.74 0.20 9.73
C ALA A 165 20.17 -0.35 9.70
N LEU A 166 21.16 0.52 9.45
CA LEU A 166 22.57 0.11 9.48
C LEU A 166 23.04 -0.11 10.92
N GLY A 167 22.52 0.69 11.85
CA GLY A 167 22.86 0.62 13.27
C GLY A 167 22.42 -0.69 13.93
N SER A 168 21.18 -1.15 13.67
CA SER A 168 20.68 -2.41 14.21
C SER A 168 21.54 -3.58 13.77
N GLU A 169 21.82 -3.67 12.47
CA GLU A 169 22.66 -4.69 11.85
C GLU A 169 24.09 -4.68 12.45
N LEU A 170 24.73 -3.51 12.53
CA LEU A 170 26.08 -3.37 13.11
C LEU A 170 26.14 -3.76 14.59
N LEU A 171 25.11 -3.42 15.37
CA LEU A 171 25.06 -3.70 16.81
C LEU A 171 24.92 -5.21 17.08
N VAL A 172 24.04 -5.90 16.34
CA VAL A 172 23.93 -7.37 16.45
C VAL A 172 25.25 -8.04 16.09
N ARG A 173 25.92 -7.58 15.03
CA ARG A 173 27.20 -8.15 14.58
C ARG A 173 28.34 -7.91 15.56
N ALA A 174 28.45 -6.69 16.09
CA ALA A 174 29.57 -6.33 16.96
C ALA A 174 29.46 -6.94 18.37
N LEU A 175 28.24 -7.13 18.87
CA LEU A 175 27.98 -7.48 20.27
C LEU A 175 27.28 -8.83 20.44
N GLY A 176 26.92 -9.51 19.35
CA GLY A 176 26.15 -10.75 19.36
C GLY A 176 24.86 -10.61 20.16
N ASP A 177 24.57 -11.60 21.01
CA ASP A 177 23.42 -11.58 21.92
C ASP A 177 23.39 -10.39 22.87
N GLY A 178 24.55 -9.82 23.23
CA GLY A 178 24.65 -8.62 24.05
C GLY A 178 24.18 -7.35 23.33
N GLY A 179 24.10 -7.38 22.00
CA GLY A 179 23.64 -6.28 21.16
C GLY A 179 22.14 -6.23 20.92
N ARG A 180 21.38 -7.31 21.23
CA ARG A 180 19.95 -7.43 20.86
C ARG A 180 19.09 -6.26 21.33
N ALA A 181 19.22 -5.86 22.60
CA ALA A 181 18.45 -4.73 23.14
C ALA A 181 18.77 -3.40 22.45
N LEU A 182 20.05 -3.16 22.14
CA LEU A 182 20.49 -1.97 21.40
C LEU A 182 20.01 -2.00 19.94
N ALA A 183 20.02 -3.17 19.32
CA ALA A 183 19.50 -3.36 17.97
C ALA A 183 18.00 -3.08 17.90
N VAL A 184 17.21 -3.52 18.88
CA VAL A 184 15.78 -3.18 18.98
C VAL A 184 15.56 -1.66 19.08
N VAL A 185 16.40 -0.95 19.85
CA VAL A 185 16.32 0.51 19.90
C VAL A 185 16.66 1.14 18.54
N ALA A 186 17.67 0.63 17.83
CA ALA A 186 18.03 1.09 16.50
C ALA A 186 16.92 0.83 15.46
N GLU A 187 16.22 -0.30 15.53
CA GLU A 187 15.01 -0.58 14.74
C GLU A 187 13.87 0.40 15.06
N GLY A 188 13.66 0.73 16.33
CA GLY A 188 12.73 1.79 16.74
C GLY A 188 13.09 3.16 16.14
N VAL A 189 14.39 3.49 16.07
CA VAL A 189 14.90 4.69 15.41
C VAL A 189 14.63 4.64 13.90
N GLN A 190 14.82 3.49 13.26
CA GLN A 190 14.49 3.31 11.84
C GLN A 190 13.01 3.57 11.58
N LEU A 191 12.10 2.98 12.37
CA LEU A 191 10.65 3.21 12.26
C LEU A 191 10.28 4.69 12.47
N ALA A 192 10.93 5.38 13.41
CA ALA A 192 10.74 6.82 13.61
C ALA A 192 11.18 7.64 12.38
N GLY A 193 12.28 7.24 11.72
CA GLY A 193 12.73 7.81 10.45
C GLY A 193 11.70 7.65 9.33
N ALA A 194 11.14 6.44 9.16
CA ALA A 194 10.09 6.16 8.20
C ALA A 194 8.81 6.99 8.48
N ALA A 195 8.39 7.08 9.74
CA ALA A 195 7.25 7.90 10.15
C ALA A 195 7.48 9.40 9.87
N GLY A 196 8.69 9.90 10.16
CA GLY A 196 9.09 11.25 9.83
C GLY A 196 9.02 11.53 8.32
N LEU A 197 9.45 10.58 7.50
CA LEU A 197 9.40 10.70 6.05
C LEU A 197 7.96 10.74 5.53
N LEU A 198 7.07 9.88 6.07
CA LEU A 198 5.63 9.93 5.77
C LEU A 198 5.03 11.30 6.11
N LEU A 199 5.34 11.85 7.29
CA LEU A 199 4.84 13.16 7.70
C LEU A 199 5.34 14.28 6.76
N VAL A 200 6.59 14.20 6.30
CA VAL A 200 7.11 15.15 5.29
C VAL A 200 6.38 15.00 3.96
N ALA A 201 6.15 13.77 3.48
CA ALA A 201 5.42 13.52 2.24
C ALA A 201 3.97 14.03 2.33
N VAL A 202 3.24 13.70 3.41
CA VAL A 202 1.86 14.15 3.64
C VAL A 202 1.78 15.66 3.79
N THR A 203 2.74 16.31 4.45
CA THR A 203 2.74 17.78 4.57
C THR A 203 3.04 18.50 3.25
N ALA A 204 3.73 17.86 2.32
CA ALA A 204 3.88 18.37 0.97
C ALA A 204 2.56 18.26 0.17
N VAL A 205 1.78 17.21 0.43
CA VAL A 205 0.41 17.02 -0.09
C VAL A 205 -0.61 17.68 0.84
N ARG A 206 -0.65 19.02 0.92
CA ARG A 206 -1.69 19.67 1.74
C ARG A 206 -3.07 19.54 1.09
N LEU A 207 -3.96 18.79 1.75
CA LEU A 207 -5.41 18.88 1.62
C LEU A 207 -5.86 20.19 2.29
N ALA A 208 -6.37 21.19 1.57
CA ALA A 208 -6.87 22.41 2.21
C ALA A 208 -8.32 22.23 2.68
N GLY A 209 -8.62 22.69 3.89
CA GLY A 209 -9.91 23.33 4.24
C GLY A 209 -9.61 24.83 4.38
N ASP A 210 -10.43 25.80 3.95
CA ASP A 210 -11.89 25.83 3.76
C ASP A 210 -12.30 26.06 2.29
N GLY A 211 -11.88 25.16 1.40
CA GLY A 211 -12.33 25.10 0.02
C GLY A 211 -11.92 23.76 -0.64
N PRO A 212 -12.58 23.29 -1.70
CA PRO A 212 -12.39 21.95 -2.26
C PRO A 212 -11.09 21.85 -3.08
N GLY A 213 -9.92 21.73 -2.42
CA GLY A 213 -8.66 21.60 -3.16
C GLY A 213 -7.45 21.12 -2.35
N VAL A 214 -6.69 20.20 -2.94
CA VAL A 214 -5.33 19.87 -2.51
C VAL A 214 -4.39 20.91 -3.13
N ARG A 215 -3.82 21.81 -2.32
CA ARG A 215 -2.82 22.80 -2.80
C ARG A 215 -1.43 22.32 -2.44
N LEU A 216 -0.59 22.11 -3.45
CA LEU A 216 0.85 22.01 -3.23
C LEU A 216 1.39 23.35 -2.75
N VAL A 217 2.20 23.30 -1.71
CA VAL A 217 3.08 24.41 -1.33
C VAL A 217 4.33 24.28 -2.20
N SER A 218 4.32 24.83 -3.42
CA SER A 218 5.57 25.06 -4.16
C SER A 218 6.17 26.39 -3.70
N THR A 219 7.49 26.42 -3.48
CA THR A 219 8.25 27.63 -3.13
C THR A 219 9.01 28.21 -4.32
N THR A 220 8.60 27.89 -5.56
CA THR A 220 9.21 28.45 -6.76
C THR A 220 8.15 29.19 -7.58
N PRO A 221 8.36 30.46 -7.99
CA PRO A 221 7.39 31.20 -8.77
C PRO A 221 7.12 30.54 -10.13
N ALA A 222 5.87 30.70 -10.59
CA ALA A 222 5.46 30.41 -11.95
C ALA A 222 6.37 31.12 -12.96
N GLY A 223 6.99 30.33 -13.84
CA GLY A 223 7.97 30.79 -14.84
C GLY A 223 8.46 29.61 -15.66
N ALA A 224 7.53 28.80 -16.15
CA ALA A 224 7.82 27.74 -17.11
C ALA A 224 6.60 27.63 -18.02
N ASP A 225 6.82 27.80 -19.33
CA ASP A 225 5.80 27.55 -20.34
C ASP A 225 5.16 26.17 -20.12
N PRO A 226 3.85 26.03 -20.38
CA PRO A 226 3.20 24.74 -20.35
C PRO A 226 3.89 23.84 -21.38
N LEU A 227 4.54 22.77 -20.92
CA LEU A 227 4.91 21.68 -21.81
C LEU A 227 3.61 21.07 -22.34
N GLU A 228 3.38 21.24 -23.65
CA GLU A 228 2.37 20.52 -24.43
C GLU A 228 2.43 19.02 -24.08
N PRO A 229 1.41 18.44 -23.43
CA PRO A 229 1.44 17.04 -23.08
C PRO A 229 1.04 16.22 -24.31
N GLY A 230 2.02 15.70 -25.05
CA GLY A 230 1.79 14.50 -25.85
C GLY A 230 1.27 13.42 -24.91
N GLU A 231 0.10 12.85 -25.18
CA GLU A 231 -0.56 11.90 -24.28
C GLU A 231 0.33 10.66 -24.08
N PRO A 232 1.02 10.50 -22.93
CA PRO A 232 1.65 9.22 -22.66
C PRO A 232 0.52 8.21 -22.51
N ARG A 233 0.59 7.09 -23.22
CA ARG A 233 -0.31 5.94 -23.07
C ARG A 233 -0.38 5.56 -21.59
N ARG A 234 -1.39 6.06 -20.88
CA ARG A 234 -1.55 5.89 -19.44
C ARG A 234 -2.09 4.50 -19.23
N TRP A 235 -1.22 3.55 -18.93
CA TRP A 235 -1.68 2.31 -18.35
C TRP A 235 -2.40 2.68 -17.05
N PRO A 236 -3.70 2.36 -16.90
CA PRO A 236 -4.36 2.57 -15.62
C PRO A 236 -3.58 1.75 -14.59
N LEU A 237 -3.29 2.32 -13.42
CA LEU A 237 -2.52 1.63 -12.36
C LEU A 237 -3.11 0.24 -12.03
N TRP A 238 -4.41 0.07 -12.22
CA TRP A 238 -5.11 -1.22 -12.19
C TRP A 238 -4.56 -2.28 -13.14
N ALA A 239 -4.26 -1.92 -14.38
CA ALA A 239 -3.68 -2.85 -15.35
C ALA A 239 -2.27 -3.27 -14.94
N VAL A 240 -1.49 -2.36 -14.36
CA VAL A 240 -0.17 -2.69 -13.81
C VAL A 240 -0.32 -3.65 -12.63
N ALA A 241 -1.23 -3.36 -11.69
CA ALA A 241 -1.47 -4.22 -10.55
C ALA A 241 -1.95 -5.63 -10.96
N ILE A 242 -2.90 -5.72 -11.89
CA ILE A 242 -3.36 -7.00 -12.46
C ILE A 242 -2.21 -7.74 -13.14
N ALA A 243 -1.39 -7.05 -13.93
CA ALA A 243 -0.26 -7.66 -14.63
C ALA A 243 0.80 -8.18 -13.66
N VAL A 244 1.08 -7.46 -12.58
CA VAL A 244 2.02 -7.90 -11.54
C VAL A 244 1.44 -9.10 -10.79
N THR A 245 0.18 -9.07 -10.33
CA THR A 245 -0.47 -10.22 -9.70
C THR A 245 -0.41 -11.46 -10.60
N ALA A 246 -0.89 -11.35 -11.84
CA ALA A 246 -0.90 -12.47 -12.78
C ALA A 246 0.52 -12.94 -13.13
N GLY A 247 1.48 -12.01 -13.26
CA GLY A 247 2.87 -12.32 -13.56
C GLY A 247 3.56 -13.07 -12.42
N LEU A 248 3.35 -12.66 -11.17
CA LEU A 248 3.89 -13.34 -10.00
C LEU A 248 3.27 -14.74 -9.83
N SER A 249 1.94 -14.85 -9.91
CA SER A 249 1.28 -16.17 -9.85
C SER A 249 1.72 -17.09 -10.98
N ALA A 250 1.86 -16.58 -12.21
CA ALA A 250 2.35 -17.40 -13.34
C ALA A 250 3.81 -17.81 -13.16
N LEU A 251 4.67 -16.90 -12.66
CA LEU A 251 6.08 -17.21 -12.39
C LEU A 251 6.20 -18.28 -11.31
N SER A 252 5.45 -18.15 -10.22
CA SER A 252 5.35 -19.16 -9.15
C SER A 252 4.90 -20.51 -9.71
N LEU A 253 3.85 -20.52 -10.55
CA LEU A 253 3.28 -21.74 -11.09
C LEU A 253 4.28 -22.47 -11.96
N VAL A 254 4.92 -21.74 -12.87
CA VAL A 254 5.95 -22.30 -13.76
C VAL A 254 7.13 -22.81 -12.94
N ALA A 255 7.56 -22.08 -11.91
CA ALA A 255 8.67 -22.47 -11.05
C ALA A 255 8.38 -23.78 -10.32
N ASN A 256 7.22 -23.90 -9.66
CA ASN A 256 6.81 -25.09 -8.92
C ASN A 256 6.56 -26.32 -9.82
N LEU A 257 5.99 -26.12 -11.02
CA LEU A 257 5.76 -27.23 -11.95
C LEU A 257 7.04 -27.69 -12.67
N ALA A 258 7.96 -26.76 -12.98
CA ALA A 258 9.22 -27.10 -13.65
C ALA A 258 10.24 -27.72 -12.69
N PHE A 259 10.17 -27.39 -11.40
CA PHE A 259 11.13 -27.84 -10.39
C PHE A 259 10.39 -28.39 -9.15
N PRO A 260 9.71 -29.54 -9.26
CA PRO A 260 9.04 -30.17 -8.11
C PRO A 260 10.03 -30.62 -7.03
N ASP A 261 11.27 -30.94 -7.42
CA ASP A 261 12.38 -31.29 -6.54
C ASP A 261 13.61 -30.40 -6.84
N PRO A 262 13.60 -29.12 -6.42
CA PRO A 262 14.57 -28.11 -6.87
C PRO A 262 16.00 -28.33 -6.34
N GLY A 263 16.19 -29.26 -5.39
CA GLY A 263 17.46 -29.46 -4.69
C GLY A 263 17.89 -28.24 -3.86
N PRO A 264 19.01 -28.32 -3.14
CA PRO A 264 19.37 -27.34 -2.11
C PRO A 264 19.72 -25.94 -2.65
N LYS A 265 20.12 -25.85 -3.93
CA LYS A 265 20.49 -24.56 -4.55
C LYS A 265 19.29 -23.78 -5.06
N LEU A 266 18.28 -24.46 -5.61
CA LEU A 266 17.13 -23.80 -6.22
C LEU A 266 15.94 -23.70 -5.25
N ALA A 267 15.86 -24.55 -4.22
CA ALA A 267 14.77 -24.53 -3.24
C ALA A 267 14.51 -23.14 -2.60
N PRO A 268 15.53 -22.35 -2.19
CA PRO A 268 15.28 -21.02 -1.65
C PRO A 268 14.65 -20.04 -2.64
N TRP A 269 14.93 -20.20 -3.95
CA TRP A 269 14.35 -19.36 -5.00
C TRP A 269 12.92 -19.74 -5.32
N ILE A 270 12.65 -21.05 -5.39
CA ILE A 270 11.28 -21.54 -5.57
C ILE A 270 10.45 -21.04 -4.39
N GLY A 271 10.88 -21.28 -3.14
CA GLY A 271 10.17 -20.79 -1.95
C GLY A 271 10.05 -19.26 -1.85
N TYR A 272 10.96 -18.48 -2.46
CA TYR A 272 10.83 -17.02 -2.54
C TYR A 272 9.76 -16.54 -3.53
N LEU A 273 9.45 -17.37 -4.52
CA LEU A 273 8.46 -17.09 -5.56
C LEU A 273 7.15 -17.84 -5.33
N ASP A 274 7.14 -18.80 -4.42
CA ASP A 274 6.05 -19.74 -4.23
C ASP A 274 4.87 -19.11 -3.50
N VAL A 275 3.72 -19.04 -4.16
CA VAL A 275 2.50 -18.47 -3.58
C VAL A 275 1.99 -19.25 -2.35
N ASP A 276 2.38 -20.52 -2.18
CA ASP A 276 2.00 -21.35 -1.01
C ASP A 276 2.86 -21.03 0.23
N ASN A 277 3.97 -20.30 0.07
CA ASN A 277 4.83 -19.91 1.18
C ASN A 277 4.53 -18.47 1.61
N GLU A 278 4.37 -18.24 2.91
CA GLU A 278 4.27 -16.89 3.46
C GLU A 278 5.64 -16.20 3.58
N GLY A 279 5.62 -14.86 3.63
CA GLY A 279 6.81 -14.09 3.91
C GLY A 279 7.77 -13.91 2.73
N ASN A 280 7.26 -14.00 1.51
CA ASN A 280 8.06 -13.95 0.29
C ASN A 280 7.56 -12.87 -0.69
N LEU A 281 8.00 -12.94 -1.95
CA LEU A 281 7.67 -11.91 -2.93
C LEU A 281 6.15 -11.83 -3.25
N PRO A 282 5.46 -12.95 -3.57
CA PRO A 282 4.00 -12.98 -3.65
C PRO A 282 3.30 -12.40 -2.41
N THR A 283 3.67 -12.84 -1.20
CA THR A 283 3.05 -12.34 0.03
C THR A 283 3.24 -10.83 0.20
N TRP A 284 4.45 -10.31 -0.01
CA TRP A 284 4.70 -8.86 0.06
C TRP A 284 3.82 -8.08 -0.94
N TRP A 285 3.58 -8.65 -2.12
CA TRP A 285 2.69 -8.05 -3.10
C TRP A 285 1.23 -8.03 -2.62
N SER A 286 0.70 -9.14 -2.09
CA SER A 286 -0.65 -9.22 -1.50
C SER A 286 -0.82 -8.23 -0.33
N VAL A 287 0.12 -8.24 0.62
CA VAL A 287 0.22 -7.27 1.72
C VAL A 287 0.18 -5.83 1.19
N GLY A 288 0.95 -5.54 0.13
CA GLY A 288 0.96 -4.22 -0.49
C GLY A 288 -0.35 -3.82 -1.16
N LEU A 289 -1.04 -4.78 -1.79
CA LEU A 289 -2.39 -4.58 -2.33
C LEU A 289 -3.39 -4.28 -1.22
N LEU A 290 -3.37 -5.03 -0.12
CA LEU A 290 -4.26 -4.85 1.03
C LEU A 290 -4.00 -3.53 1.77
N VAL A 291 -2.74 -3.13 1.97
CA VAL A 291 -2.37 -1.80 2.49
C VAL A 291 -2.88 -0.70 1.57
N SER A 292 -2.72 -0.85 0.25
CA SER A 292 -3.22 0.11 -0.73
C SER A 292 -4.75 0.20 -0.70
N ALA A 293 -5.44 -0.94 -0.57
CA ALA A 293 -6.87 -1.04 -0.38
C ALA A 293 -7.33 -0.30 0.88
N ALA A 294 -6.65 -0.52 2.01
CA ALA A 294 -6.91 0.12 3.28
C ALA A 294 -6.74 1.64 3.20
N VAL A 295 -5.66 2.12 2.58
CA VAL A 295 -5.43 3.55 2.34
C VAL A 295 -6.52 4.14 1.44
N ALA A 296 -6.90 3.45 0.36
CA ALA A 296 -7.98 3.91 -0.51
C ALA A 296 -9.32 4.03 0.26
N HIS A 297 -9.67 3.03 1.08
CA HIS A 297 -10.85 3.07 1.95
C HIS A 297 -10.76 4.20 2.98
N LEU A 298 -9.60 4.42 3.59
CA LEU A 298 -9.39 5.51 4.55
C LEU A 298 -9.58 6.87 3.88
N VAL A 299 -8.97 7.09 2.71
CA VAL A 299 -9.12 8.34 1.94
C VAL A 299 -10.58 8.56 1.55
N THR A 300 -11.27 7.51 1.05
CA THR A 300 -12.69 7.59 0.73
C THR A 300 -13.56 7.90 1.94
N GLY A 301 -13.27 7.28 3.10
CA GLY A 301 -13.96 7.56 4.36
C GLY A 301 -13.73 8.98 4.87
N LEU A 302 -12.49 9.51 4.75
CA LEU A 302 -12.16 10.88 5.11
C LEU A 302 -12.89 11.88 4.20
N THR A 303 -12.95 11.63 2.89
CA THR A 303 -13.68 12.48 1.93
C THR A 303 -15.19 12.42 2.19
N ALA A 304 -15.75 11.22 2.36
CA ALA A 304 -17.15 11.02 2.74
C ALA A 304 -17.50 11.75 4.04
N ARG A 305 -16.62 11.69 5.06
CA ARG A 305 -16.85 12.37 6.35
C ARG A 305 -16.84 13.89 6.19
N ARG A 306 -15.92 14.44 5.39
CA ARG A 306 -15.85 15.88 5.12
C ARG A 306 -17.12 16.40 4.43
N GLU A 307 -17.71 15.57 3.57
CA GLU A 307 -18.95 15.88 2.85
C GLU A 307 -20.22 15.47 3.61
N GLY A 308 -20.11 15.01 4.87
CA GLY A 308 -21.26 14.62 5.69
C GLY A 308 -21.96 13.33 5.25
N ALA A 309 -21.34 12.52 4.41
CA ALA A 309 -21.94 11.31 3.87
C ALA A 309 -22.06 10.18 4.91
N PRO A 310 -23.21 9.49 5.00
CA PRO A 310 -23.49 8.45 6.00
C PRO A 310 -22.68 7.15 5.79
N ALA A 311 -22.02 7.01 4.64
CA ALA A 311 -21.14 5.89 4.33
C ALA A 311 -19.74 6.00 4.95
N SER A 312 -19.35 7.17 5.47
CA SER A 312 -18.00 7.43 5.99
C SER A 312 -17.51 6.40 7.02
N THR A 313 -18.35 6.01 7.97
CA THR A 313 -17.99 5.01 8.99
C THR A 313 -17.73 3.64 8.37
N GLY A 314 -18.53 3.22 7.39
CA GLY A 314 -18.31 1.93 6.72
C GLY A 314 -16.99 1.88 5.96
N TRP A 315 -16.56 2.99 5.36
CA TRP A 315 -15.24 3.09 4.74
C TRP A 315 -14.09 2.99 5.76
N PHE A 316 -14.22 3.59 6.95
CA PHE A 316 -13.22 3.41 8.01
C PHE A 316 -13.18 1.98 8.53
N VAL A 317 -14.33 1.32 8.65
CA VAL A 317 -14.39 -0.11 9.02
C VAL A 317 -13.71 -0.96 7.94
N GLY A 318 -13.96 -0.70 6.66
CA GLY A 318 -13.26 -1.38 5.57
C GLY A 318 -11.75 -1.16 5.58
N ALA A 319 -11.30 0.07 5.87
CA ALA A 319 -9.88 0.36 6.01
C ALA A 319 -9.23 -0.46 7.15
N PHE A 320 -9.91 -0.58 8.29
CA PHE A 320 -9.41 -1.37 9.43
C PHE A 320 -9.38 -2.86 9.12
N ILE A 321 -10.42 -3.40 8.47
CA ILE A 321 -10.50 -4.81 8.07
C ILE A 321 -9.37 -5.17 7.10
N LEU A 322 -9.20 -4.39 6.03
CA LEU A 322 -8.17 -4.62 5.02
C LEU A 322 -6.75 -4.51 5.60
N LEU A 323 -6.55 -3.61 6.57
CA LEU A 323 -5.29 -3.51 7.29
C LEU A 323 -5.06 -4.74 8.20
N GLY A 324 -6.11 -5.26 8.81
CA GLY A 324 -6.07 -6.51 9.58
C GLY A 324 -5.74 -7.73 8.73
N MET A 325 -6.33 -7.83 7.53
CA MET A 325 -5.99 -8.89 6.56
C MET A 325 -4.55 -8.75 6.08
N SER A 326 -4.08 -7.53 5.80
CA SER A 326 -2.67 -7.29 5.48
C SER A 326 -1.71 -7.70 6.61
N LEU A 327 -2.13 -7.55 7.87
CA LEU A 327 -1.35 -7.97 9.02
C LEU A 327 -1.29 -9.48 9.10
N ASP A 328 -2.45 -10.13 8.95
CA ASP A 328 -2.58 -11.58 8.95
C ASP A 328 -1.65 -12.22 7.91
N ASP A 329 -1.76 -11.78 6.65
CA ASP A 329 -0.99 -12.28 5.50
C ASP A 329 0.55 -12.15 5.65
N MET A 330 1.02 -11.21 6.48
CA MET A 330 2.47 -11.05 6.76
C MET A 330 2.91 -11.81 8.03
N THR A 331 1.97 -12.15 8.92
CA THR A 331 2.28 -12.66 10.26
C THR A 331 1.67 -14.03 10.56
N THR A 332 1.08 -14.68 9.54
CA THR A 332 0.50 -16.02 9.58
C THR A 332 -0.54 -16.19 10.71
N ILE A 333 -1.34 -15.16 11.02
CA ILE A 333 -2.24 -15.22 12.21
C ILE A 333 -3.25 -16.36 12.06
N HIS A 334 -3.88 -16.49 10.90
CA HIS A 334 -4.88 -17.51 10.66
C HIS A 334 -4.26 -18.91 10.71
N GLU A 335 -3.06 -19.13 10.15
CA GLU A 335 -2.35 -20.41 10.26
C GLU A 335 -2.10 -20.80 11.72
N ARG A 336 -1.57 -19.86 12.52
CA ARG A 336 -1.27 -20.09 13.95
C ARG A 336 -2.54 -20.33 14.77
N VAL A 337 -3.62 -19.62 14.46
CA VAL A 337 -4.94 -19.89 15.07
C VAL A 337 -5.40 -21.30 14.69
N GLY A 338 -5.20 -21.71 13.43
CA GLY A 338 -5.44 -23.07 12.96
C GLY A 338 -4.68 -24.10 13.78
N ASP A 339 -3.39 -23.85 14.05
CA ASP A 339 -2.57 -24.71 14.90
C ASP A 339 -3.08 -24.78 16.35
N MET A 340 -3.55 -23.67 16.92
CA MET A 340 -4.08 -23.63 18.30
C MET A 340 -5.40 -24.37 18.46
N VAL A 341 -6.26 -24.38 17.44
CA VAL A 341 -7.57 -25.03 17.49
C VAL A 341 -7.55 -26.46 16.92
N ARG A 342 -6.41 -26.89 16.35
CA ARG A 342 -6.22 -28.26 15.86
C ARG A 342 -6.36 -29.25 17.03
N PRO A 343 -7.23 -30.28 16.92
CA PRO A 343 -7.37 -31.29 17.97
C PRO A 343 -6.06 -32.05 18.22
N GLU A 344 -5.77 -32.36 19.48
CA GLU A 344 -4.63 -33.21 19.84
C GLU A 344 -4.73 -34.58 19.16
N GLY A 345 -3.67 -35.01 18.49
CA GLY A 345 -3.63 -36.29 17.75
C GLY A 345 -4.16 -36.22 16.31
N ALA A 346 -4.69 -35.08 15.86
CA ALA A 346 -4.85 -34.82 14.43
C ALA A 346 -3.45 -34.67 13.82
N GLY A 347 -3.12 -35.47 12.80
CA GLY A 347 -1.85 -35.35 12.08
C GLY A 347 -1.63 -33.94 11.54
N ALA A 348 -0.36 -33.55 11.37
CA ALA A 348 -0.01 -32.33 10.65
C ALA A 348 -0.69 -32.32 9.26
N ALA A 349 -0.95 -31.15 8.70
CA ALA A 349 -1.45 -31.01 7.33
C ALA A 349 -0.58 -31.87 6.39
N GLY A 350 -1.19 -32.84 5.69
CA GLY A 350 -0.49 -33.76 4.79
C GLY A 350 0.01 -35.09 5.39
N ALA A 351 -0.22 -35.39 6.67
CA ALA A 351 0.04 -36.73 7.21
C ALA A 351 -1.04 -37.74 6.77
N GLU A 352 -0.65 -38.96 6.39
CA GLU A 352 -1.60 -40.06 6.09
C GLU A 352 -2.54 -40.26 7.30
N GLY A 353 -3.84 -40.03 7.09
CA GLY A 353 -4.88 -40.13 8.13
C GLY A 353 -5.27 -38.83 8.84
N GLY A 354 -4.81 -37.67 8.40
CA GLY A 354 -5.28 -36.36 8.89
C GLY A 354 -6.70 -36.02 8.42
N ASN A 355 -7.59 -35.62 9.34
CA ASN A 355 -9.02 -35.38 9.05
C ASN A 355 -9.33 -34.07 8.29
N PHE A 356 -8.47 -33.04 8.38
CA PHE A 356 -8.61 -31.73 7.71
C PHE A 356 -7.30 -30.92 7.86
N SER A 357 -6.81 -30.24 6.83
CA SER A 357 -5.52 -29.52 6.89
C SER A 357 -5.63 -28.08 7.45
N PHE A 358 -6.75 -27.39 7.17
CA PHE A 358 -6.89 -25.93 7.35
C PHE A 358 -7.85 -25.55 8.49
N TYR A 359 -7.55 -25.96 9.72
CA TYR A 359 -8.47 -25.80 10.87
C TYR A 359 -8.91 -24.35 11.17
N TRP A 360 -8.18 -23.36 10.66
CA TRP A 360 -8.53 -21.95 10.80
C TRP A 360 -9.82 -21.57 10.06
N VAL A 361 -10.24 -22.32 9.03
CA VAL A 361 -11.45 -22.04 8.24
C VAL A 361 -12.70 -21.91 9.12
N VAL A 362 -12.78 -22.65 10.23
CA VAL A 362 -13.92 -22.58 11.18
C VAL A 362 -13.99 -21.22 11.89
N PRO A 363 -12.98 -20.77 12.65
CA PRO A 363 -12.99 -19.42 13.22
C PRO A 363 -12.99 -18.33 12.11
N GLY A 364 -12.30 -18.57 10.99
CA GLY A 364 -12.24 -17.70 9.83
C GLY A 364 -13.62 -17.41 9.22
N ALA A 365 -14.49 -18.41 9.09
CA ALA A 365 -15.86 -18.25 8.60
C ALA A 365 -16.70 -17.32 9.49
N GLY A 366 -16.51 -17.38 10.81
CA GLY A 366 -17.16 -16.46 11.75
C GLY A 366 -16.71 -15.01 11.55
N VAL A 367 -15.40 -14.80 11.41
CA VAL A 367 -14.81 -13.48 11.13
C VAL A 367 -15.28 -12.94 9.77
N ALA A 368 -15.26 -13.78 8.73
CA ALA A 368 -15.72 -13.41 7.39
C ALA A 368 -17.20 -13.02 7.37
N LEU A 369 -18.06 -13.72 8.14
CA LEU A 369 -19.46 -13.33 8.28
C LEU A 369 -19.61 -11.94 8.90
N LEU A 370 -18.84 -11.62 9.95
CA LEU A 370 -18.86 -10.28 10.56
C LEU A 370 -18.39 -9.20 9.57
N ILE A 371 -17.35 -9.48 8.79
CA ILE A 371 -16.87 -8.59 7.73
C ILE A 371 -17.94 -8.41 6.65
N ALA A 372 -18.56 -9.50 6.20
CA ALA A 372 -19.62 -9.47 5.20
C ALA A 372 -20.82 -8.64 5.66
N ILE A 373 -21.21 -8.74 6.94
CA ILE A 373 -22.27 -7.90 7.53
C ILE A 373 -21.84 -6.44 7.57
N ALA A 374 -20.64 -6.14 8.08
CA ALA A 374 -20.13 -4.79 8.23
C ALA A 374 -19.99 -4.05 6.89
N LEU A 375 -19.41 -4.71 5.88
CA LEU A 375 -19.22 -4.14 4.55
C LEU A 375 -20.45 -4.30 3.65
N GLY A 376 -21.33 -5.26 3.94
CA GLY A 376 -22.68 -5.31 3.39
C GLY A 376 -23.50 -4.09 3.81
N ALA A 377 -23.42 -3.68 5.08
CA ALA A 377 -24.04 -2.44 5.55
C ALA A 377 -23.48 -1.18 4.86
N LEU A 378 -22.19 -1.17 4.51
CA LEU A 378 -21.63 -0.14 3.62
C LEU A 378 -22.22 -0.24 2.22
N ALA A 379 -22.28 -1.43 1.61
CA ALA A 379 -22.80 -1.64 0.26
C ALA A 379 -24.25 -1.14 0.09
N LEU A 380 -25.08 -1.30 1.12
CA LEU A 380 -26.46 -0.78 1.14
C LEU A 380 -26.53 0.75 1.03
N LYS A 381 -25.48 1.46 1.48
CA LYS A 381 -25.37 2.93 1.39
C LYS A 381 -24.76 3.39 0.06
N LEU A 382 -24.26 2.50 -0.78
CA LEU A 382 -23.62 2.84 -2.06
C LEU A 382 -24.60 2.66 -3.23
N ARG A 383 -24.35 3.38 -4.34
CA ARG A 383 -25.10 3.23 -5.61
C ARG A 383 -24.15 3.02 -6.79
N GLY A 384 -24.61 2.29 -7.80
CA GLY A 384 -23.88 2.09 -9.06
C GLY A 384 -22.60 1.25 -8.92
N ARG A 385 -21.55 1.64 -9.67
CA ARG A 385 -20.30 0.89 -9.81
C ARG A 385 -19.59 0.59 -8.48
N PRO A 386 -19.40 1.53 -7.52
CA PRO A 386 -18.72 1.25 -6.26
C PRO A 386 -19.39 0.14 -5.43
N ARG A 387 -20.73 0.07 -5.44
CA ARG A 387 -21.48 -0.97 -4.72
C ARG A 387 -21.15 -2.35 -5.24
N TRP A 388 -21.19 -2.54 -6.55
CA TRP A 388 -20.98 -3.84 -7.16
C TRP A 388 -19.52 -4.28 -7.15
N LEU A 389 -18.58 -3.34 -7.22
CA LEU A 389 -17.17 -3.64 -6.98
C LEU A 389 -16.92 -4.07 -5.53
N LEU A 390 -17.58 -3.44 -4.55
CA LEU A 390 -17.46 -3.83 -3.14
C LEU A 390 -18.04 -5.24 -2.92
N VAL A 391 -19.27 -5.48 -3.37
CA VAL A 391 -19.94 -6.80 -3.21
C VAL A 391 -19.19 -7.89 -3.98
N GLY A 392 -18.79 -7.61 -5.22
CA GLY A 392 -18.02 -8.55 -6.04
C GLY A 392 -16.64 -8.83 -5.45
N GLY A 393 -15.95 -7.79 -4.93
CA GLY A 393 -14.67 -7.94 -4.26
C GLY A 393 -14.75 -8.81 -3.01
N LEU A 394 -15.76 -8.61 -2.16
CA LEU A 394 -16.01 -9.47 -0.99
C LEU A 394 -16.36 -10.90 -1.39
N GLY A 395 -17.22 -11.06 -2.39
CA GLY A 395 -17.62 -12.38 -2.87
C GLY A 395 -16.46 -13.17 -3.44
N VAL A 396 -15.61 -12.55 -4.26
CA VAL A 396 -14.40 -13.15 -4.80
C VAL A 396 -13.43 -13.49 -3.67
N LEU A 397 -13.09 -12.51 -2.82
CA LEU A 397 -12.13 -12.70 -1.72
C LEU A 397 -12.53 -13.88 -0.81
N PHE A 398 -13.77 -13.91 -0.31
CA PHE A 398 -14.20 -14.99 0.58
C PHE A 398 -14.43 -16.33 -0.12
N PHE A 399 -14.81 -16.31 -1.40
CA PHE A 399 -14.94 -17.55 -2.14
C PHE A 399 -13.58 -18.25 -2.28
N PHE A 400 -12.51 -17.51 -2.56
CA PHE A 400 -11.18 -18.10 -2.65
C PHE A 400 -10.59 -18.42 -1.27
N ALA A 401 -10.59 -17.45 -0.34
CA ALA A 401 -9.99 -17.61 0.99
C ALA A 401 -10.66 -18.61 1.93
N LEU A 402 -11.95 -18.93 1.73
CA LEU A 402 -12.65 -19.92 2.58
C LEU A 402 -13.24 -21.07 1.77
N GLY A 403 -13.75 -20.77 0.59
CA GLY A 403 -14.41 -21.77 -0.26
C GLY A 403 -13.40 -22.69 -0.93
N VAL A 404 -12.45 -22.12 -1.68
CA VAL A 404 -11.44 -22.88 -2.43
C VAL A 404 -10.50 -23.59 -1.47
N GLU A 405 -9.98 -22.90 -0.46
CA GLU A 405 -9.16 -23.52 0.57
C GLU A 405 -9.89 -24.66 1.33
N GLY A 406 -11.16 -24.44 1.69
CA GLY A 406 -11.99 -25.47 2.33
C GLY A 406 -12.19 -26.70 1.43
N ILE A 407 -12.34 -26.50 0.12
CA ILE A 407 -12.42 -27.58 -0.87
C ILE A 407 -11.07 -28.31 -0.97
N GLN A 408 -9.94 -27.60 -1.04
CA GLN A 408 -8.60 -28.19 -1.03
C GLN A 408 -8.39 -29.03 0.24
N GLY A 409 -8.74 -28.49 1.41
CA GLY A 409 -8.65 -29.21 2.68
C GLY A 409 -9.45 -30.51 2.69
N ALA A 410 -10.67 -30.49 2.14
CA ALA A 410 -11.51 -31.67 2.02
C ALA A 410 -10.95 -32.70 1.02
N LEU A 411 -10.37 -32.24 -0.10
CA LEU A 411 -9.74 -33.12 -1.10
C LEU A 411 -8.50 -33.81 -0.53
N ILE A 412 -7.64 -33.07 0.17
CA ILE A 412 -6.45 -33.62 0.84
C ILE A 412 -6.87 -34.65 1.90
N ALA A 413 -7.87 -34.34 2.72
CA ALA A 413 -8.39 -35.27 3.74
C ALA A 413 -8.98 -36.56 3.14
N ALA A 414 -9.54 -36.49 1.93
CA ALA A 414 -10.05 -37.67 1.21
C ALA A 414 -8.94 -38.51 0.54
N GLY A 415 -7.66 -38.18 0.73
CA GLY A 415 -6.54 -38.80 0.03
C GLY A 415 -6.47 -38.44 -1.46
N GLY A 416 -7.21 -37.41 -1.88
CA GLY A 416 -7.27 -36.91 -3.25
C GLY A 416 -6.27 -35.77 -3.51
N GLY A 417 -6.01 -35.51 -4.79
CA GLY A 417 -5.24 -34.36 -5.24
C GLY A 417 -3.73 -34.54 -5.12
N GLY A 418 -3.13 -35.22 -6.10
CA GLY A 418 -1.66 -35.26 -6.22
C GLY A 418 -1.05 -33.87 -6.29
N GLN A 419 0.28 -33.77 -6.11
CA GLN A 419 1.05 -32.53 -6.00
C GLN A 419 0.64 -31.44 -7.01
N THR A 420 0.42 -31.79 -8.27
CA THR A 420 -0.02 -30.85 -9.31
C THR A 420 -1.37 -30.20 -9.01
N LEU A 421 -2.36 -30.95 -8.51
CA LEU A 421 -3.67 -30.40 -8.19
C LEU A 421 -3.60 -29.44 -7.00
N GLN A 422 -2.76 -29.75 -6.01
CA GLN A 422 -2.53 -28.88 -4.86
C GLN A 422 -1.87 -27.57 -5.28
N VAL A 423 -0.79 -27.65 -6.06
CA VAL A 423 -0.13 -26.48 -6.64
C VAL A 423 -1.14 -25.63 -7.42
N LEU A 424 -1.95 -26.22 -8.30
CA LEU A 424 -2.98 -25.46 -9.04
C LEU A 424 -4.03 -24.83 -8.11
N GLY A 425 -4.42 -25.52 -7.04
CA GLY A 425 -5.34 -25.02 -6.02
C GLY A 425 -4.83 -23.74 -5.39
N TYR A 426 -3.63 -23.77 -4.80
CA TYR A 426 -3.04 -22.61 -4.12
C TYR A 426 -2.87 -21.42 -5.05
N HIS A 427 -2.50 -21.65 -6.31
CA HIS A 427 -2.37 -20.56 -7.29
C HIS A 427 -3.71 -19.94 -7.66
N VAL A 428 -4.79 -20.73 -7.72
CA VAL A 428 -6.14 -20.25 -8.02
C VAL A 428 -6.70 -19.47 -6.83
N GLU A 429 -6.48 -19.98 -5.63
CA GLU A 429 -6.80 -19.34 -4.36
C GLU A 429 -6.15 -17.95 -4.25
N GLU A 430 -4.83 -17.89 -4.25
CA GLU A 430 -4.03 -16.68 -4.13
C GLU A 430 -4.33 -15.62 -5.21
N LEU A 431 -4.49 -16.07 -6.45
CA LEU A 431 -4.88 -15.16 -7.54
C LEU A 431 -6.27 -14.57 -7.31
N GLY A 432 -7.20 -15.40 -6.82
CA GLY A 432 -8.57 -15.02 -6.50
C GLY A 432 -8.64 -14.02 -5.36
N GLU A 433 -7.91 -14.25 -4.27
CA GLU A 433 -7.83 -13.32 -3.15
C GLU A 433 -7.29 -11.96 -3.55
N ASN A 434 -6.19 -11.94 -4.29
CA ASN A 434 -5.60 -10.73 -4.83
C ASN A 434 -6.57 -10.00 -5.78
N ALA A 435 -7.34 -10.73 -6.60
CA ALA A 435 -8.39 -10.14 -7.42
C ALA A 435 -9.50 -9.52 -6.57
N GLY A 436 -9.89 -10.16 -5.48
CA GLY A 436 -10.82 -9.63 -4.48
C GLY A 436 -10.30 -8.31 -3.88
N ALA A 437 -9.05 -8.27 -3.42
CA ALA A 437 -8.42 -7.07 -2.87
C ALA A 437 -8.35 -5.91 -3.89
N LEU A 438 -8.06 -6.23 -5.17
CA LEU A 438 -8.08 -5.26 -6.26
C LEU A 438 -9.49 -4.68 -6.50
N LEU A 439 -10.52 -5.53 -6.48
CA LEU A 439 -11.91 -5.09 -6.61
C LEU A 439 -12.35 -4.20 -5.44
N LEU A 440 -11.94 -4.52 -4.21
CA LEU A 440 -12.20 -3.69 -3.03
C LEU A 440 -11.51 -2.32 -3.14
N THR A 441 -10.25 -2.29 -3.58
CA THR A 441 -9.54 -1.05 -3.85
C THR A 441 -10.25 -0.25 -4.97
N ALA A 442 -10.74 -0.94 -6.02
CA ALA A 442 -11.48 -0.33 -7.12
C ALA A 442 -12.82 0.23 -6.65
N ALA A 443 -13.49 -0.40 -5.68
CA ALA A 443 -14.71 0.10 -5.08
C ALA A 443 -14.48 1.44 -4.36
N ALA A 444 -13.43 1.52 -3.54
CA ALA A 444 -13.08 2.74 -2.81
C ALA A 444 -12.70 3.89 -3.76
N THR A 445 -11.90 3.62 -4.79
CA THR A 445 -11.50 4.63 -5.78
C THR A 445 -12.64 5.04 -6.70
N ALA A 446 -13.53 4.11 -7.09
CA ALA A 446 -14.72 4.44 -7.88
C ALA A 446 -15.73 5.30 -7.09
N ALA A 447 -15.69 5.24 -5.75
CA ALA A 447 -16.47 6.12 -4.88
C ALA A 447 -15.86 7.53 -4.73
N LEU A 448 -14.76 7.83 -5.45
CA LEU A 448 -14.13 9.14 -5.51
C LEU A 448 -14.21 9.72 -6.92
N ALA A 449 -14.44 11.03 -7.01
CA ALA A 449 -14.32 11.81 -8.24
C ALA A 449 -13.10 12.73 -8.13
N VAL A 450 -12.13 12.58 -9.03
CA VAL A 450 -10.92 13.42 -9.08
C VAL A 450 -11.04 14.40 -10.24
N ARG A 451 -11.07 15.70 -9.96
CA ARG A 451 -11.07 16.78 -10.97
C ARG A 451 -9.78 17.59 -10.86
N ARG A 452 -9.21 18.01 -11.99
CA ARG A 452 -8.07 18.96 -12.00
C ARG A 452 -8.62 20.38 -12.09
N ARG A 453 -8.24 21.27 -11.19
CA ARG A 453 -8.68 22.68 -11.21
C ARG A 453 -7.52 23.60 -10.86
N ALA A 454 -7.16 24.52 -11.77
CA ALA A 454 -6.19 25.60 -11.53
C ALA A 454 -4.90 25.16 -10.79
N GLY A 455 -4.25 24.09 -11.26
CA GLY A 455 -3.02 23.55 -10.66
C GLY A 455 -3.21 22.71 -9.39
N ALA A 456 -4.44 22.40 -9.01
CA ALA A 456 -4.80 21.53 -7.89
C ALA A 456 -5.55 20.26 -8.34
N LEU A 457 -5.49 19.21 -7.52
CA LEU A 457 -6.37 18.05 -7.60
C LEU A 457 -7.51 18.25 -6.58
N ASP A 458 -8.75 18.24 -7.05
CA ASP A 458 -9.97 18.21 -6.23
C ASP A 458 -10.46 16.76 -6.16
N VAL A 459 -10.75 16.28 -4.95
CA VAL A 459 -11.20 14.90 -4.70
C VAL A 459 -12.52 14.98 -3.94
N ARG A 460 -13.59 14.49 -4.55
CA ARG A 460 -14.95 14.49 -3.99
C ARG A 460 -15.50 13.10 -3.79
N TYR A 461 -16.43 12.96 -2.85
CA TYR A 461 -17.12 11.70 -2.64
C TYR A 461 -18.27 11.54 -3.66
N ALA A 462 -18.27 10.42 -4.39
CA ALA A 462 -19.23 10.11 -5.44
C ALA A 462 -19.99 8.78 -5.19
N GLY A 463 -19.88 8.23 -3.97
CA GLY A 463 -20.42 6.89 -3.66
C GLY A 463 -21.95 6.77 -3.66
N HIS A 464 -22.69 7.88 -3.80
CA HIS A 464 -24.17 7.87 -3.92
C HIS A 464 -24.63 8.21 -5.35
N GLY A 465 -23.71 8.29 -6.31
CA GLY A 465 -23.93 8.97 -7.59
C GLY A 465 -23.75 10.48 -7.41
N ILE A 466 -23.02 11.12 -8.32
CA ILE A 466 -23.03 12.58 -8.40
C ILE A 466 -24.48 12.94 -8.76
N PRO A 467 -25.20 13.79 -8.01
CA PRO A 467 -26.43 14.37 -8.53
C PRO A 467 -26.05 14.98 -9.87
N ALA A 468 -26.74 14.59 -10.96
CA ALA A 468 -26.58 15.31 -12.23
C ALA A 468 -26.57 16.79 -11.89
N GLU A 469 -25.50 17.51 -12.26
CA GLU A 469 -25.43 18.95 -12.02
C GLU A 469 -26.77 19.50 -12.47
N ASP A 470 -27.52 20.10 -11.54
CA ASP A 470 -28.66 20.94 -11.92
C ASP A 470 -28.07 21.93 -12.92
N PRO A 471 -28.53 21.96 -14.18
CA PRO A 471 -28.16 23.02 -15.09
C PRO A 471 -28.90 24.26 -14.59
N SER A 472 -28.49 24.79 -13.43
CA SER A 472 -28.87 26.12 -13.03
C SER A 472 -28.46 27.00 -14.21
N PRO A 473 -29.41 27.72 -14.84
CA PRO A 473 -29.12 28.47 -16.04
C PRO A 473 -28.01 29.43 -15.68
N VAL A 474 -26.92 29.37 -16.44
CA VAL A 474 -25.95 30.46 -16.49
C VAL A 474 -26.78 31.70 -16.77
N GLU A 475 -26.93 32.58 -15.79
CA GLU A 475 -27.51 33.90 -16.02
C GLU A 475 -26.75 34.49 -17.21
N PRO A 476 -27.45 34.84 -18.32
CA PRO A 476 -26.78 35.49 -19.42
C PRO A 476 -26.08 36.74 -18.89
N ALA A 477 -24.83 36.94 -19.31
CA ALA A 477 -24.08 38.14 -19.02
C ALA A 477 -24.98 39.36 -19.30
N PRO A 478 -24.94 40.41 -18.45
CA PRO A 478 -25.77 41.59 -18.68
C PRO A 478 -25.51 42.12 -20.08
N ASP A 479 -26.58 42.21 -20.87
CA ASP A 479 -26.59 42.69 -22.24
C ASP A 479 -25.77 43.98 -22.34
N THR A 480 -24.67 43.91 -23.06
CA THR A 480 -24.05 45.09 -23.66
C THR A 480 -25.13 45.80 -24.49
N PRO A 481 -25.37 47.11 -24.30
CA PRO A 481 -26.39 47.81 -25.07
C PRO A 481 -26.03 47.73 -26.56
N THR A 482 -26.92 47.14 -27.33
CA THR A 482 -26.88 47.12 -28.79
C THR A 482 -26.91 48.57 -29.28
N GLU A 483 -25.77 49.10 -29.74
CA GLU A 483 -25.77 50.32 -30.53
C GLU A 483 -26.56 50.07 -31.81
N VAL A 484 -27.71 50.72 -31.88
CA VAL A 484 -28.57 50.80 -33.07
C VAL A 484 -27.81 51.57 -34.13
N PHE A 485 -27.17 50.87 -35.06
CA PHE A 485 -26.75 51.47 -36.34
C PHE A 485 -28.01 51.79 -37.15
N ALA A 486 -28.41 53.05 -37.13
CA ALA A 486 -29.43 53.59 -38.00
C ALA A 486 -29.01 53.45 -39.48
N ALA A 487 -29.89 52.85 -40.27
CA ALA A 487 -29.77 52.76 -41.71
C ALA A 487 -29.80 54.16 -42.35
N VAL A 488 -28.75 54.49 -43.11
CA VAL A 488 -28.74 55.64 -44.02
C VAL A 488 -29.24 55.14 -45.39
N PRO A 489 -30.28 55.75 -46.00
CA PRO A 489 -30.73 55.38 -47.33
C PRO A 489 -29.85 56.08 -48.38
N VAL A 490 -29.27 55.31 -49.31
CA VAL A 490 -28.59 55.87 -50.50
C VAL A 490 -29.48 55.65 -51.71
N SER A 491 -29.97 56.76 -52.25
CA SER A 491 -30.71 56.88 -53.50
C SER A 491 -29.77 56.74 -54.72
N ALA A 492 -30.32 56.26 -55.83
CA ALA A 492 -29.66 55.99 -57.10
C ALA A 492 -29.19 57.25 -57.85
N THR A 493 -28.08 57.18 -58.59
CA THR A 493 -27.93 57.43 -60.06
C THR A 493 -26.46 57.70 -60.49
N ALA A 494 -25.92 56.79 -61.32
CA ALA A 494 -25.07 56.90 -62.54
C ALA A 494 -24.02 58.05 -62.75
N PRO A 495 -23.13 57.99 -63.80
CA PRO A 495 -22.14 56.96 -64.18
C PRO A 495 -20.76 57.56 -64.64
N ILE A 496 -19.80 56.73 -65.12
CA ILE A 496 -18.62 57.07 -65.98
C ILE A 496 -17.43 57.72 -65.19
N ARG A 497 -16.13 57.37 -65.31
CA ARG A 497 -15.24 57.07 -66.46
C ARG A 497 -13.92 56.39 -66.01
N GLN A 498 -13.29 55.70 -66.96
CA GLN A 498 -11.94 55.14 -66.95
C GLN A 498 -10.82 56.16 -66.64
N ARG A 499 -9.78 55.71 -65.95
CA ARG A 499 -8.38 55.67 -66.42
C ARG A 499 -7.51 54.80 -65.53
#